data_AF-A0A0G0VYV6-F1
#
_entry.id   AF-A0A0G0VYV6-F1
#
_cell.length_a   1.000
_cell.length_b   1.000
_cell.length_c   1.000
_cell.angle_alpha   90.00
_cell.angle_beta   90.00
_cell.angle_gamma   90.00
#
_symmetry.space_group_name_H-M   'P 1'
#
loop_
_entity.id
_entity.type
_entity.pdbx_description
1 polymer ?
#
loop_
_entity_poly.entity_id
_entity_poly.type
_entity_poly.pdbx_seq_one_letter_code
_entity_poly.pdbx_strand_id
1 'polypeptide(L)'
;MGPIIIFDKSALQCLSIDESVWLDNYFLTNITPLFYVETLADLSLKNPSRPPEKIISELAIKTPRALPNIHHLRLVLGNLLGQPVEVEHGRPIVDRGVTKKSPDGKIGIHISETTEEEALSRWHKGEYQEIERMFATRWRQTLDIMNFDSAIGIVKNILPAGIKLSTLEDIKLFVDNFVQSSSRERLILSFDLLGIPDRERPAIVSRWESLNMPLFDEFASYAMYVLKIDLFFYIAALKSFISKERPSNKVDLAYLYYLPFCHVFVSGDNLHARTAPLFIRENQTFITARDFKAGLTAINKYFTKYSEQIAEIGVMKFAAYPPVEIDTSIHKLWDKHCPSWRKSAENCKPEKSIVLKPDSLLLKHLNELEEKSIEVDSRILENMDEADHLIVKHMVPVQKGRWRILPKGIEDKE
;
A
#
# COMPACT_ATOMS: atom_id res chain seq x y z
N MET A 1 -2.33 12.71 12.32
CA MET A 1 -2.42 11.77 11.17
C MET A 1 -2.67 10.38 11.71
N GLY A 2 -3.48 9.57 11.01
CA GLY A 2 -3.83 8.21 11.44
C GLY A 2 -2.78 7.16 11.03
N PRO A 3 -2.99 5.89 11.41
CA PRO A 3 -2.10 4.78 11.05
C PRO A 3 -2.02 4.57 9.53
N ILE A 4 -0.89 4.05 9.05
CA ILE A 4 -0.70 3.72 7.62
C ILE A 4 -1.30 2.35 7.35
N ILE A 5 -2.18 2.27 6.35
CA ILE A 5 -2.94 1.06 6.04
C ILE A 5 -2.65 0.55 4.63
N ILE A 6 -2.45 -0.76 4.50
CA ILE A 6 -2.58 -1.47 3.22
C ILE A 6 -3.80 -2.38 3.30
N PHE A 7 -4.38 -2.69 2.15
CA PHE A 7 -5.50 -3.61 2.05
C PHE A 7 -5.48 -4.36 0.74
N ASP A 8 -6.03 -5.57 0.74
CA ASP A 8 -6.34 -6.28 -0.49
C ASP A 8 -7.69 -5.84 -1.07
N LYS A 9 -7.98 -6.26 -2.30
CA LYS A 9 -9.25 -5.94 -2.95
C LYS A 9 -10.47 -6.44 -2.17
N SER A 10 -10.36 -7.60 -1.51
CA SER A 10 -11.47 -8.21 -0.75
C SER A 10 -11.90 -7.35 0.44
N ALA A 11 -10.96 -6.66 1.09
CA ALA A 11 -11.24 -5.71 2.16
C ALA A 11 -12.09 -4.53 1.67
N LEU A 12 -11.76 -3.94 0.51
CA LEU A 12 -12.51 -2.81 -0.03
C LEU A 12 -13.88 -3.22 -0.57
N GLN A 13 -13.97 -4.41 -1.18
CA GLN A 13 -15.23 -4.98 -1.70
C GLN A 13 -16.31 -5.11 -0.62
N CYS A 14 -15.91 -5.43 0.62
CA CYS A 14 -16.88 -5.63 1.69
C CYS A 14 -17.48 -4.32 2.24
N LEU A 15 -16.82 -3.18 2.03
CA LEU A 15 -17.27 -1.88 2.54
C LEU A 15 -18.39 -1.28 1.68
N SER A 16 -19.29 -0.54 2.32
CA SER A 16 -20.16 0.42 1.64
C SER A 16 -19.41 1.70 1.28
N ILE A 17 -19.99 2.53 0.40
CA ILE A 17 -19.42 3.85 0.07
C ILE A 17 -19.31 4.71 1.33
N ASP A 18 -20.34 4.73 2.17
CA ASP A 18 -20.33 5.50 3.42
C ASP A 18 -19.28 5.01 4.42
N GLU A 19 -19.04 3.70 4.51
CA GLU A 19 -17.97 3.14 5.35
C GLU A 19 -16.57 3.52 4.82
N SER A 20 -16.40 3.56 3.50
CA SER A 20 -15.13 3.93 2.87
C SER A 20 -14.71 5.38 3.11
N VAL A 21 -15.65 6.28 3.41
CA VAL A 21 -15.35 7.65 3.85
C VAL A 21 -14.53 7.65 5.15
N TRP A 22 -14.88 6.77 6.07
CA TRP A 22 -14.18 6.68 7.36
C TRP A 22 -12.82 6.00 7.25
N LEU A 23 -12.67 5.05 6.32
CA LEU A 23 -11.35 4.52 5.96
C LEU A 23 -10.42 5.66 5.49
N ASP A 24 -10.88 6.46 4.52
CA ASP A 24 -10.12 7.58 3.95
C ASP A 24 -9.84 8.71 4.97
N ASN A 25 -10.75 8.91 5.91
CA ASN A 25 -10.61 9.97 6.93
C ASN A 25 -9.69 9.59 8.10
N TYR A 26 -9.62 8.30 8.48
CA TYR A 26 -8.89 7.87 9.67
C TYR A 26 -7.58 7.13 9.41
N PHE A 27 -7.25 6.81 8.16
CA PHE A 27 -6.04 6.10 7.82
C PHE A 27 -5.30 6.78 6.68
N LEU A 28 -3.97 6.76 6.76
CA LEU A 28 -3.12 7.10 5.63
C LEU A 28 -3.01 5.85 4.76
N THR A 29 -3.69 5.86 3.61
CA THR A 29 -3.71 4.67 2.75
C THR A 29 -2.42 4.57 1.95
N ASN A 30 -1.83 3.38 1.93
CA ASN A 30 -0.75 2.99 1.04
C ASN A 30 -1.32 2.01 0.02
N ILE A 31 -1.61 2.48 -1.19
CA ILE A 31 -2.19 1.59 -2.21
C ILE A 31 -1.07 0.77 -2.82
N THR A 32 -1.13 -0.54 -2.61
CA THR A 32 -0.18 -1.47 -3.25
C THR A 32 -0.47 -1.53 -4.76
N PRO A 33 0.55 -1.54 -5.63
CA PRO A 33 0.38 -1.74 -7.07
C PRO A 33 -0.49 -2.93 -7.47
N LEU A 34 -0.48 -4.01 -6.67
CA LEU A 34 -1.30 -5.20 -6.89
C LEU A 34 -2.79 -4.90 -6.91
N PHE A 35 -3.26 -3.96 -6.08
CA PHE A 35 -4.66 -3.57 -6.05
C PHE A 35 -5.15 -3.02 -7.39
N TYR A 36 -4.34 -2.20 -8.08
CA TYR A 36 -4.69 -1.68 -9.41
C TYR A 36 -4.75 -2.79 -10.44
N VAL A 37 -3.76 -3.68 -10.42
CA VAL A 37 -3.69 -4.82 -11.35
C VAL A 37 -4.89 -5.75 -11.15
N GLU A 38 -5.23 -6.10 -9.92
CA GLU A 38 -6.40 -6.93 -9.60
C GLU A 38 -7.73 -6.26 -9.93
N THR A 39 -7.82 -4.94 -9.76
CA THR A 39 -9.01 -4.18 -10.10
C THR A 39 -9.19 -4.11 -11.61
N LEU A 40 -8.12 -3.82 -12.36
CA LEU A 40 -8.12 -3.85 -13.82
C LEU A 40 -8.46 -5.22 -14.37
N ALA A 41 -7.93 -6.29 -13.77
CA ALA A 41 -8.19 -7.65 -14.20
C ALA A 41 -9.67 -8.03 -14.17
N ASP A 42 -10.52 -7.32 -13.42
CA ASP A 42 -11.97 -7.54 -13.42
C ASP A 42 -12.66 -7.05 -14.70
N LEU A 43 -12.07 -6.14 -15.48
CA LEU A 43 -12.62 -5.72 -16.79
C LEU A 43 -12.85 -6.89 -17.74
N SER A 44 -12.06 -7.96 -17.57
CA SER A 44 -12.15 -9.18 -18.38
C SER A 44 -13.28 -10.14 -17.95
N LEU A 45 -13.88 -9.93 -16.77
CA LEU A 45 -14.90 -10.84 -16.25
C LEU A 45 -16.18 -10.76 -17.09
N LYS A 46 -16.77 -11.92 -17.41
CA LYS A 46 -18.09 -11.97 -18.05
C LYS A 46 -19.13 -12.29 -16.98
N ASN A 47 -19.82 -11.26 -16.47
CA ASN A 47 -20.91 -11.43 -15.52
C ASN A 47 -22.21 -10.80 -16.04
N PRO A 48 -23.21 -11.62 -16.43
CA PRO A 48 -24.48 -11.13 -16.98
C PRO A 48 -25.28 -10.25 -16.02
N SER A 49 -25.13 -10.45 -14.71
CA SER A 49 -25.90 -9.74 -13.68
C SER A 49 -25.23 -8.46 -13.20
N ARG A 50 -23.93 -8.30 -13.46
CA ARG A 50 -23.16 -7.13 -13.02
C ARG A 50 -22.04 -6.83 -14.00
N PRO A 51 -22.15 -5.78 -14.83
CA PRO A 51 -21.12 -5.47 -15.81
C PRO A 51 -19.79 -5.14 -15.10
N PRO A 52 -18.64 -5.55 -15.66
CA PRO A 52 -17.31 -5.28 -15.10
C PRO A 52 -17.05 -3.82 -14.76
N GLU A 53 -17.50 -2.93 -15.63
CA GLU A 53 -17.41 -1.49 -15.45
C GLU A 53 -18.09 -1.04 -14.15
N LYS A 54 -19.25 -1.62 -13.83
CA LYS A 54 -19.92 -1.29 -12.57
C LYS A 54 -19.13 -1.77 -11.35
N ILE A 55 -18.48 -2.93 -11.44
CA ILE A 55 -17.65 -3.46 -10.34
C ILE A 55 -16.47 -2.51 -10.09
N ILE A 56 -15.81 -2.07 -11.15
CA ILE A 56 -14.62 -1.23 -11.05
C ILE A 56 -14.98 0.19 -10.64
N SER A 57 -16.03 0.80 -11.18
CA SER A 57 -16.50 2.10 -10.70
C SER A 57 -16.86 2.06 -9.21
N GLU A 58 -17.54 0.99 -8.75
CA GLU A 58 -17.85 0.86 -7.32
C GLU A 58 -16.60 0.71 -6.44
N LEU A 59 -15.57 0.02 -6.92
CA LEU A 59 -14.28 -0.06 -6.23
C LEU A 59 -13.58 1.30 -6.24
N ALA A 60 -13.49 1.96 -7.39
CA ALA A 60 -12.85 3.26 -7.57
C ALA A 60 -13.47 4.32 -6.67
N ILE A 61 -14.81 4.35 -6.52
CA ILE A 61 -15.51 5.25 -5.60
C ILE A 61 -15.10 4.97 -4.15
N LYS A 62 -14.92 3.71 -3.77
CA LYS A 62 -14.55 3.33 -2.40
C LYS A 62 -13.08 3.57 -2.10
N THR A 63 -12.19 3.48 -3.10
CA THR A 63 -10.75 3.63 -2.93
C THR A 63 -10.42 4.96 -2.22
N PRO A 64 -9.60 4.93 -1.16
CA PRO A 64 -9.14 6.14 -0.48
C PRO A 64 -8.21 6.99 -1.36
N ARG A 65 -8.01 8.24 -0.97
CA ARG A 65 -7.03 9.12 -1.58
C ARG A 65 -5.65 8.72 -1.08
N ALA A 66 -4.77 8.33 -1.99
CA ALA A 66 -3.44 7.88 -1.64
C ALA A 66 -2.52 7.85 -2.86
N LEU A 67 -1.24 8.06 -2.60
CA LEU A 67 -0.18 7.75 -3.56
C LEU A 67 0.06 6.24 -3.58
N PRO A 68 0.20 5.62 -4.75
CA PRO A 68 0.58 4.22 -4.85
C PRO A 68 2.02 4.02 -4.41
N ASN A 69 2.31 2.88 -3.79
CA ASN A 69 3.68 2.46 -3.53
C ASN A 69 4.40 2.13 -4.84
N ILE A 70 5.73 2.20 -4.84
CA ILE A 70 6.54 1.66 -5.93
C ILE A 70 6.34 0.15 -6.04
N HIS A 71 6.30 -0.36 -7.27
CA HIS A 71 6.24 -1.80 -7.51
C HIS A 71 7.43 -2.54 -6.87
N HIS A 72 7.14 -3.57 -6.06
CA HIS A 72 8.12 -4.32 -5.27
C HIS A 72 9.38 -4.75 -6.04
N LEU A 73 9.28 -5.19 -7.31
CA LEU A 73 10.47 -5.56 -8.11
C LEU A 73 11.47 -4.41 -8.29
N ARG A 74 10.99 -3.17 -8.42
CA ARG A 74 11.87 -1.98 -8.49
C ARG A 74 12.54 -1.73 -7.15
N LEU A 75 11.82 -1.91 -6.05
CA LEU A 75 12.39 -1.83 -4.69
C LEU A 75 13.42 -2.93 -4.43
N VAL A 76 13.15 -4.17 -4.85
CA VAL A 76 14.10 -5.31 -4.74
C VAL A 76 15.36 -5.03 -5.55
N LEU A 77 15.21 -4.64 -6.83
CA LEU A 77 16.36 -4.35 -7.70
C LEU A 77 17.18 -3.17 -7.18
N GLY A 78 16.51 -2.08 -6.82
CA GLY A 78 17.15 -0.92 -6.20
C GLY A 78 17.92 -1.30 -4.94
N ASN A 79 17.30 -2.10 -4.06
CA ASN A 79 17.92 -2.54 -2.81
C ASN A 79 19.16 -3.41 -3.03
N LEU A 80 19.13 -4.34 -3.98
CA LEU A 80 20.30 -5.14 -4.36
C LEU A 80 21.43 -4.28 -4.96
N LEU A 81 21.08 -3.22 -5.69
CA LEU A 81 22.02 -2.24 -6.25
C LEU A 81 22.47 -1.16 -5.26
N GLY A 82 21.98 -1.20 -4.01
CA GLY A 82 22.42 -0.34 -2.92
C GLY A 82 21.55 0.88 -2.61
N GLN A 83 20.35 0.98 -3.19
CA GLN A 83 19.36 1.94 -2.75
C GLN A 83 18.78 1.49 -1.39
N PRO A 84 18.76 2.36 -0.37
CA PRO A 84 18.18 2.00 0.91
C PRO A 84 16.66 1.81 0.77
N VAL A 85 16.14 0.79 1.44
CA VAL A 85 14.70 0.56 1.57
C VAL A 85 14.41 0.34 3.05
N GLU A 86 13.84 1.36 3.68
CA GLU A 86 13.51 1.31 5.10
C GLU A 86 12.35 0.35 5.33
N VAL A 87 12.64 -0.75 6.00
CA VAL A 87 11.60 -1.73 6.31
C VAL A 87 10.91 -1.46 7.64
N GLU A 88 11.46 -0.68 8.57
CA GLU A 88 11.02 -0.64 9.97
C GLU A 88 9.87 0.32 10.27
N HIS A 89 9.80 1.45 9.58
CA HIS A 89 8.95 2.58 9.99
C HIS A 89 7.55 2.60 9.40
N GLY A 90 7.19 1.62 8.55
CA GLY A 90 5.87 1.59 7.93
C GLY A 90 5.64 2.67 6.86
N ARG A 91 6.71 3.35 6.40
CA ARG A 91 6.63 4.47 5.46
C ARG A 91 6.49 3.97 4.01
N PRO A 92 5.47 4.40 3.26
CA PRO A 92 5.37 4.12 1.83
C PRO A 92 6.53 4.72 1.06
N ILE A 93 7.00 4.00 0.03
CA ILE A 93 7.95 4.53 -0.94
C ILE A 93 7.16 4.83 -2.20
N VAL A 94 7.15 6.09 -2.59
CA VAL A 94 6.35 6.59 -3.72
C VAL A 94 7.28 6.97 -4.87
N ASP A 95 6.83 6.76 -6.09
CA ASP A 95 7.59 7.17 -7.28
C ASP A 95 7.44 8.68 -7.51
N ARG A 96 8.30 9.26 -8.36
CA ARG A 96 8.12 10.60 -8.94
C ARG A 96 8.17 11.81 -7.99
N GLY A 97 8.87 11.70 -6.87
CA GLY A 97 9.33 12.89 -6.15
C GLY A 97 10.35 13.65 -7.00
N VAL A 98 9.98 14.80 -7.55
CA VAL A 98 10.90 15.70 -8.26
C VAL A 98 11.46 16.69 -7.26
N THR A 99 12.77 16.66 -7.04
CA THR A 99 13.45 17.66 -6.21
C THR A 99 13.43 19.00 -6.92
N LYS A 100 12.83 20.00 -6.29
CA LYS A 100 12.74 21.35 -6.81
C LYS A 100 13.29 22.38 -5.85
N LYS A 101 13.88 23.42 -6.40
CA LYS A 101 14.31 24.61 -5.65
C LYS A 101 13.31 25.73 -5.86
N SER A 102 12.78 26.24 -4.76
CA SER A 102 11.84 27.35 -4.75
C SER A 102 12.54 28.71 -4.98
N PRO A 103 11.77 29.78 -5.30
CA PRO A 103 12.33 31.11 -5.50
C PRO A 103 13.05 31.68 -4.27
N ASP A 104 12.63 31.30 -3.06
CA ASP A 104 13.29 31.66 -1.79
C ASP A 104 14.49 30.76 -1.46
N GLY A 105 14.85 29.84 -2.36
CA GLY A 105 16.06 29.03 -2.31
C GLY A 105 15.94 27.73 -1.52
N LYS A 106 14.76 27.42 -0.98
CA LYS A 106 14.47 26.18 -0.27
C LYS A 106 14.37 24.99 -1.21
N ILE A 107 14.68 23.81 -0.70
CA ILE A 107 14.61 22.56 -1.44
C ILE A 107 13.36 21.80 -1.01
N GLY A 108 12.49 21.50 -1.97
CA GLY A 108 11.28 20.73 -1.73
C GLY A 108 11.17 19.53 -2.66
N ILE A 109 10.27 18.63 -2.31
CA ILE A 109 9.91 17.50 -3.16
C ILE A 109 8.49 17.74 -3.68
N HIS A 110 8.32 17.69 -4.99
CA HIS A 110 7.03 17.79 -5.65
C HIS A 110 6.64 16.43 -6.20
N ILE A 111 5.51 15.90 -5.75
CA ILE A 111 4.95 14.63 -6.22
C ILE A 111 3.77 14.94 -7.13
N SER A 112 3.91 14.56 -8.40
CA SER A 112 2.83 14.64 -9.39
C SER A 112 1.92 13.42 -9.31
N GLU A 113 0.71 13.55 -9.85
CA GLU A 113 -0.22 12.44 -10.03
C GLU A 113 0.45 11.29 -10.83
N THR A 114 0.22 10.07 -10.38
CA THR A 114 0.72 8.84 -11.01
C THR A 114 -0.23 8.34 -12.10
N THR A 115 0.27 7.48 -13.00
CA THR A 115 -0.56 6.83 -14.04
C THR A 115 -1.72 6.02 -13.45
N GLU A 116 -1.50 5.43 -12.29
CA GLU A 116 -2.47 4.65 -11.53
C GLU A 116 -3.55 5.53 -10.89
N GLU A 117 -3.18 6.72 -10.39
CA GLU A 117 -4.14 7.72 -9.90
C GLU A 117 -4.99 8.30 -11.03
N GLU A 118 -4.36 8.63 -12.18
CA GLU A 118 -5.10 9.06 -13.37
C GLU A 118 -6.11 7.99 -13.83
N ALA A 119 -5.71 6.71 -13.80
CA ALA A 119 -6.60 5.60 -14.12
C ALA A 119 -7.77 5.49 -13.13
N LEU A 120 -7.48 5.56 -11.83
CA LEU A 120 -8.52 5.52 -10.79
C LEU A 120 -9.51 6.69 -10.92
N SER A 121 -9.02 7.88 -11.24
CA SER A 121 -9.82 9.08 -11.51
C SER A 121 -10.76 8.88 -12.71
N ARG A 122 -10.26 8.28 -13.81
CA ARG A 122 -11.10 7.90 -14.96
C ARG A 122 -12.15 6.85 -14.59
N TRP A 123 -11.78 5.81 -13.84
CA TRP A 123 -12.71 4.76 -13.42
C TRP A 123 -13.81 5.29 -12.51
N HIS A 124 -13.51 6.32 -11.70
CA HIS A 124 -14.50 7.04 -10.90
C HIS A 124 -15.57 7.71 -11.79
N LYS A 125 -15.17 8.21 -12.96
CA LYS A 125 -16.06 8.80 -13.98
C LYS A 125 -16.72 7.75 -14.89
N GLY A 126 -16.41 6.47 -14.71
CA GLY A 126 -16.88 5.40 -15.60
C GLY A 126 -16.21 5.39 -16.97
N GLU A 127 -15.05 6.03 -17.09
CA GLU A 127 -14.25 6.09 -18.31
C GLU A 127 -13.21 4.97 -18.31
N TYR A 128 -13.19 4.17 -19.38
CA TYR A 128 -12.31 3.01 -19.52
C TYR A 128 -11.63 3.03 -20.88
N GLN A 129 -10.31 2.89 -20.90
CA GLN A 129 -9.53 2.90 -22.13
C GLN A 129 -9.39 1.51 -22.71
N GLU A 130 -9.23 1.42 -24.03
CA GLU A 130 -9.01 0.13 -24.72
C GLU A 130 -7.71 -0.54 -24.25
N ILE A 131 -6.66 0.24 -23.99
CA ILE A 131 -5.39 -0.27 -23.48
C ILE A 131 -5.54 -0.97 -22.11
N GLU A 132 -6.46 -0.51 -21.27
CA GLU A 132 -6.77 -1.10 -19.96
C GLU A 132 -7.48 -2.45 -20.13
N ARG A 133 -8.37 -2.57 -21.13
CA ARG A 133 -9.03 -3.84 -21.48
C ARG A 133 -8.05 -4.86 -22.06
N MET A 134 -7.13 -4.41 -22.90
CA MET A 134 -6.04 -5.24 -23.43
C MET A 134 -5.13 -5.73 -22.30
N PHE A 135 -4.76 -4.84 -21.37
CA PHE A 135 -3.97 -5.20 -20.19
C PHE A 135 -4.68 -6.25 -19.33
N ALA A 136 -5.96 -6.04 -19.01
CA ALA A 136 -6.77 -6.98 -18.21
C ALA A 136 -6.83 -8.37 -18.84
N THR A 137 -7.02 -8.44 -20.17
CA THR A 137 -7.05 -9.69 -20.93
C THR A 137 -5.71 -10.41 -20.88
N ARG A 138 -4.61 -9.68 -21.15
CA ARG A 138 -3.25 -10.23 -21.12
C ARG A 138 -2.85 -10.70 -19.73
N TRP A 139 -3.25 -9.97 -18.69
CA TRP A 139 -3.00 -10.35 -17.30
C TRP A 139 -3.64 -11.70 -16.96
N ARG A 140 -4.93 -11.90 -17.28
CA ARG A 140 -5.60 -13.19 -17.08
C ARG A 140 -4.93 -14.32 -17.86
N GLN A 141 -4.61 -14.11 -19.13
CA GLN A 141 -3.89 -15.09 -19.94
C GLN A 141 -2.52 -15.45 -19.32
N THR A 142 -1.83 -14.46 -18.75
CA THR A 142 -0.55 -14.68 -18.07
C THR A 142 -0.72 -15.50 -16.79
N LEU A 143 -1.78 -15.25 -16.02
CA LEU A 143 -2.10 -16.07 -14.84
C LEU A 143 -2.42 -17.51 -15.20
N ASP A 144 -3.11 -17.76 -16.32
CA ASP A 144 -3.49 -19.11 -16.76
C ASP A 144 -2.27 -19.96 -17.15
N ILE A 145 -1.21 -19.34 -17.69
CA ILE A 145 0.02 -20.03 -18.10
C ILE A 145 1.13 -20.01 -17.04
N MET A 146 0.93 -19.29 -15.94
CA MET A 146 1.92 -19.15 -14.88
C MET A 146 2.07 -20.49 -14.14
N ASN A 147 3.27 -21.06 -14.19
CA ASN A 147 3.66 -22.22 -13.38
C ASN A 147 4.88 -21.87 -12.52
N PHE A 148 5.07 -22.64 -11.46
CA PHE A 148 6.14 -22.43 -10.48
C PHE A 148 7.14 -23.59 -10.45
N ASP A 149 7.17 -24.43 -11.49
CA ASP A 149 7.90 -25.70 -11.46
C ASP A 149 9.41 -25.50 -11.30
N SER A 150 9.98 -24.50 -11.98
CA SER A 150 11.40 -24.15 -11.83
C SER A 150 11.74 -23.70 -10.41
N ALA A 151 10.94 -22.81 -9.83
CA ALA A 151 11.14 -22.31 -8.46
C ALA A 151 10.92 -23.41 -7.41
N ILE A 152 9.92 -24.27 -7.61
CA ILE A 152 9.67 -25.45 -6.76
C ILE A 152 10.83 -26.45 -6.87
N GLY A 153 11.39 -26.64 -8.07
CA GLY A 153 12.57 -27.47 -8.30
C GLY A 153 13.79 -26.95 -7.55
N ILE A 154 14.05 -25.64 -7.61
CA ILE A 154 15.08 -24.97 -6.82
C ILE A 154 14.89 -25.25 -5.33
N VAL A 155 13.70 -24.98 -4.81
CA VAL A 155 13.37 -25.12 -3.38
C VAL A 155 13.46 -26.56 -2.91
N LYS A 156 13.10 -27.53 -3.75
CA LYS A 156 13.26 -28.96 -3.45
C LYS A 156 14.72 -29.34 -3.23
N ASN A 157 15.65 -28.73 -3.95
CA ASN A 157 17.10 -28.99 -3.80
C ASN A 157 17.69 -28.30 -2.56
N ILE A 158 17.05 -27.23 -2.07
CA ILE A 158 17.43 -26.53 -0.85
C ILE A 158 17.04 -27.34 0.41
N LEU A 159 15.92 -28.07 0.37
CA LEU A 159 15.40 -28.77 1.53
C LEU A 159 16.27 -29.98 1.91
N PRO A 160 16.75 -30.09 3.17
CA PRO A 160 17.46 -31.26 3.63
C PRO A 160 16.63 -32.54 3.47
N ALA A 161 17.29 -33.64 3.11
CA ALA A 161 16.64 -34.94 3.00
C ALA A 161 16.01 -35.33 4.35
N GLY A 162 14.73 -35.72 4.33
CA GLY A 162 14.00 -36.14 5.53
C GLY A 162 13.46 -35.01 6.41
N ILE A 163 13.62 -33.72 6.03
CA ILE A 163 13.07 -32.63 6.83
C ILE A 163 11.54 -32.71 6.93
N LYS A 164 11.04 -32.70 8.18
CA LYS A 164 9.61 -32.70 8.49
C LYS A 164 9.15 -31.27 8.72
N LEU A 165 8.34 -30.75 7.81
CA LEU A 165 7.65 -29.45 7.91
C LEU A 165 6.15 -29.75 7.89
N SER A 166 5.50 -29.66 9.06
CA SER A 166 4.11 -30.09 9.28
C SER A 166 3.13 -28.94 9.44
N THR A 167 3.63 -27.72 9.65
CA THR A 167 2.81 -26.51 9.75
C THR A 167 3.40 -25.36 8.93
N LEU A 168 2.64 -24.27 8.78
CA LEU A 168 3.15 -23.05 8.14
C LEU A 168 4.23 -22.38 9.01
N GLU A 169 4.10 -22.49 10.33
CA GLU A 169 5.07 -22.01 11.31
C GLU A 169 6.42 -22.75 11.16
N ASP A 170 6.40 -24.07 10.94
CA ASP A 170 7.61 -24.85 10.67
C ASP A 170 8.33 -24.34 9.41
N ILE A 171 7.56 -24.03 8.36
CA ILE A 171 8.09 -23.50 7.10
C ILE A 171 8.68 -22.11 7.33
N LYS A 172 7.99 -21.24 8.07
CA LYS A 172 8.48 -19.90 8.39
C LYS A 172 9.80 -19.97 9.17
N LEU A 173 9.87 -20.82 10.20
CA LEU A 173 11.09 -21.05 10.97
C LEU A 173 12.24 -21.57 10.09
N PHE A 174 11.95 -22.53 9.21
CA PHE A 174 12.95 -23.03 8.27
C PHE A 174 13.48 -21.92 7.36
N VAL A 175 12.60 -21.12 6.78
CA VAL A 175 12.98 -19.99 5.90
C VAL A 175 13.81 -18.96 6.64
N ASP A 176 13.42 -18.59 7.86
CA ASP A 176 14.16 -17.63 8.69
C ASP A 176 15.57 -18.11 9.03
N ASN A 177 15.76 -19.42 9.22
CA ASN A 177 17.08 -19.99 9.47
C ASN A 177 17.89 -20.16 8.18
N PHE A 178 17.25 -20.56 7.08
CA PHE A 178 17.92 -20.82 5.80
C PHE A 178 18.70 -19.60 5.28
N VAL A 179 18.15 -18.42 5.55
CA VAL A 179 18.62 -17.14 5.05
C VAL A 179 19.64 -16.44 5.94
N GLN A 180 19.93 -16.99 7.14
CA GLN A 180 20.93 -16.47 8.07
C GLN A 180 22.38 -16.77 7.69
N SER A 181 22.62 -17.38 6.53
CA SER A 181 23.97 -17.70 6.06
C SER A 181 24.20 -17.11 4.67
N SER A 182 25.36 -16.49 4.47
CA SER A 182 25.77 -15.95 3.18
C SER A 182 26.68 -16.94 2.44
N SER A 183 26.39 -17.14 1.15
CA SER A 183 27.33 -17.73 0.20
C SER A 183 27.03 -17.19 -1.19
N ARG A 184 28.01 -17.22 -2.08
CA ARG A 184 27.84 -16.78 -3.47
C ARG A 184 26.74 -17.58 -4.18
N GLU A 185 26.68 -18.89 -3.92
CA GLU A 185 25.68 -19.79 -4.49
C GLU A 185 24.28 -19.39 -4.03
N ARG A 186 24.09 -19.02 -2.76
CA ARG A 186 22.80 -18.57 -2.24
C ARG A 186 22.39 -17.22 -2.81
N LEU A 187 23.34 -16.30 -2.97
CA LEU A 187 23.08 -15.03 -3.64
C LEU A 187 22.60 -15.27 -5.08
N ILE A 188 23.30 -16.12 -5.85
CA ILE A 188 22.91 -16.44 -7.22
C ILE A 188 21.54 -17.12 -7.25
N LEU A 189 21.28 -18.06 -6.33
CA LEU A 189 19.99 -18.74 -6.21
C LEU A 189 18.84 -17.77 -5.92
N SER A 190 19.12 -16.73 -5.11
CA SER A 190 18.13 -15.70 -4.82
C SER A 190 17.72 -14.93 -6.08
N PHE A 191 18.60 -14.76 -7.06
CA PHE A 191 18.29 -14.06 -8.31
C PHE A 191 17.22 -14.79 -9.12
N ASP A 192 17.27 -16.12 -9.15
CA ASP A 192 16.28 -16.92 -9.87
C ASP A 192 14.91 -16.88 -9.17
N LEU A 193 14.90 -16.90 -7.83
CA LEU A 193 13.67 -16.83 -7.05
C LEU A 193 13.03 -15.44 -7.06
N LEU A 194 13.84 -14.38 -7.01
CA LEU A 194 13.40 -12.97 -7.06
C LEU A 194 13.15 -12.47 -8.49
N GLY A 195 13.44 -13.27 -9.51
CA GLY A 195 13.27 -12.90 -10.92
C GLY A 195 14.19 -11.76 -11.37
N ILE A 196 15.42 -11.72 -10.85
CA ILE A 196 16.41 -10.68 -11.21
C ILE A 196 16.91 -10.90 -12.65
N PRO A 197 16.79 -9.88 -13.54
CA PRO A 197 17.23 -9.99 -14.92
C PRO A 197 18.74 -10.25 -15.03
N ASP A 198 19.15 -11.13 -15.95
CA ASP A 198 20.56 -11.53 -16.12
C ASP A 198 21.52 -10.35 -16.32
N ARG A 199 21.05 -9.29 -17.01
CA ARG A 199 21.84 -8.08 -17.25
C ARG A 199 22.23 -7.32 -15.97
N GLU A 200 21.44 -7.44 -14.90
CA GLU A 200 21.66 -6.73 -13.63
C GLU A 200 22.55 -7.53 -12.67
N ARG A 201 22.58 -8.87 -12.82
CA ARG A 201 23.28 -9.79 -11.90
C ARG A 201 24.78 -9.47 -11.71
N PRO A 202 25.57 -9.15 -12.76
CA PRO A 202 26.99 -8.84 -12.60
C PRO A 202 27.25 -7.62 -11.70
N ALA A 203 26.44 -6.57 -11.81
CA ALA A 203 26.58 -5.37 -10.99
C ALA A 203 26.28 -5.66 -9.52
N ILE A 204 25.25 -6.47 -9.24
CA ILE A 204 24.88 -6.87 -7.88
C ILE A 204 25.98 -7.72 -7.23
N VAL A 205 26.52 -8.71 -7.96
CA VAL A 205 27.61 -9.56 -7.46
C VAL A 205 28.87 -8.74 -7.18
N SER A 206 29.26 -7.87 -8.11
CA SER A 206 30.43 -6.99 -7.93
C SER A 206 30.30 -6.11 -6.69
N ARG A 207 29.10 -5.55 -6.45
CA ARG A 207 28.80 -4.78 -5.23
C ARG A 207 28.89 -5.64 -3.97
N TRP A 208 28.33 -6.84 -3.99
CA TRP A 208 28.36 -7.73 -2.82
C TRP A 208 29.79 -8.15 -2.48
N GLU A 209 30.60 -8.48 -3.49
CA GLU A 209 32.02 -8.81 -3.32
C GLU A 209 32.83 -7.62 -2.80
N SER A 210 32.59 -6.41 -3.33
CA SER A 210 33.32 -5.20 -2.90
C SER A 210 32.99 -4.76 -1.46
N LEU A 211 31.83 -5.17 -0.94
CA LEU A 211 31.44 -4.98 0.46
C LEU A 211 31.96 -6.08 1.40
N ASN A 212 32.89 -6.91 0.94
CA ASN A 212 33.42 -8.08 1.67
C ASN A 212 32.35 -9.16 1.95
N MET A 213 31.42 -9.36 1.01
CA MET A 213 30.46 -10.46 1.05
C MET A 213 29.60 -10.50 2.34
N PRO A 214 28.93 -9.39 2.69
CA PRO A 214 28.14 -9.30 3.92
C PRO A 214 26.96 -10.30 3.92
N LEU A 215 26.31 -10.46 5.07
CA LEU A 215 25.07 -11.25 5.15
C LEU A 215 24.00 -10.62 4.25
N PHE A 216 23.10 -11.44 3.70
CA PHE A 216 22.13 -10.96 2.71
C PHE A 216 21.18 -9.89 3.28
N ASP A 217 20.86 -9.99 4.58
CA ASP A 217 20.06 -9.00 5.30
C ASP A 217 20.77 -7.65 5.47
N GLU A 218 22.08 -7.68 5.72
CA GLU A 218 22.92 -6.47 5.80
C GLU A 218 23.15 -5.86 4.41
N PHE A 219 23.24 -6.70 3.38
CA PHE A 219 23.45 -6.30 2.00
C PHE A 219 22.22 -5.62 1.37
N ALA A 220 21.04 -6.21 1.59
CA ALA A 220 19.78 -5.88 0.95
C ALA A 220 18.58 -6.41 1.75
N SER A 221 18.28 -5.80 2.90
CA SER A 221 17.23 -6.21 3.86
C SER A 221 15.83 -6.35 3.26
N TYR A 222 15.44 -5.50 2.31
CA TYR A 222 14.13 -5.60 1.66
C TYR A 222 14.08 -6.74 0.63
N ALA A 223 15.13 -6.91 -0.18
CA ALA A 223 15.22 -8.04 -1.11
C ALA A 223 15.22 -9.38 -0.35
N MET A 224 15.92 -9.41 0.79
CA MET A 224 15.90 -10.50 1.77
C MET A 224 14.47 -10.74 2.28
N TYR A 225 13.76 -9.71 2.73
CA TYR A 225 12.36 -9.82 3.16
C TYR A 225 11.44 -10.44 2.09
N VAL A 226 11.51 -9.98 0.84
CA VAL A 226 10.74 -10.53 -0.30
C VAL A 226 11.11 -11.99 -0.55
N LEU A 227 12.41 -12.33 -0.53
CA LEU A 227 12.89 -13.69 -0.70
C LEU A 227 12.32 -14.65 0.36
N LYS A 228 12.17 -14.21 1.63
CA LYS A 228 11.54 -15.03 2.68
C LYS A 228 10.11 -15.40 2.32
N ILE A 229 9.33 -14.44 1.83
CA ILE A 229 7.93 -14.68 1.42
C ILE A 229 7.88 -15.65 0.23
N ASP A 230 8.81 -15.49 -0.72
CA ASP A 230 8.90 -16.37 -1.90
C ASP A 230 9.25 -17.80 -1.54
N LEU A 231 10.32 -17.99 -0.76
CA LEU A 231 10.71 -19.30 -0.25
C LEU A 231 9.59 -19.94 0.55
N PHE A 232 8.94 -19.19 1.44
CA PHE A 232 7.79 -19.66 2.20
C PHE A 232 6.67 -20.15 1.28
N PHE A 233 6.30 -19.36 0.27
CA PHE A 233 5.28 -19.74 -0.71
C PHE A 233 5.63 -21.03 -1.43
N TYR A 234 6.84 -21.12 -2.00
CA TYR A 234 7.23 -22.28 -2.80
C TYR A 234 7.35 -23.55 -1.94
N ILE A 235 7.83 -23.46 -0.69
CA ILE A 235 7.86 -24.60 0.23
C ILE A 235 6.45 -25.00 0.63
N ALA A 236 5.59 -24.04 0.98
CA ALA A 236 4.20 -24.30 1.36
C ALA A 236 3.40 -24.92 0.20
N ALA A 237 3.66 -24.46 -1.02
CA ALA A 237 3.13 -25.04 -2.24
C ALA A 237 3.68 -26.47 -2.43
N LEU A 238 4.99 -26.68 -2.36
CA LEU A 238 5.64 -28.00 -2.46
C LEU A 238 5.07 -29.03 -1.48
N LYS A 239 4.79 -28.60 -0.24
CA LYS A 239 4.22 -29.42 0.85
C LYS A 239 2.68 -29.43 0.87
N SER A 240 2.03 -28.85 -0.13
CA SER A 240 0.56 -28.83 -0.29
C SER A 240 -0.23 -28.08 0.81
N PHE A 241 0.40 -27.18 1.57
CA PHE A 241 -0.29 -26.26 2.48
C PHE A 241 -0.99 -25.10 1.75
N ILE A 242 -0.51 -24.80 0.54
CA ILE A 242 -1.08 -23.85 -0.41
C ILE A 242 -1.24 -24.59 -1.74
N SER A 243 -2.37 -24.39 -2.42
CA SER A 243 -2.61 -25.04 -3.72
C SER A 243 -1.64 -24.51 -4.77
N LYS A 244 -0.97 -25.43 -5.47
CA LYS A 244 -0.09 -25.14 -6.62
C LYS A 244 -0.90 -24.76 -7.87
N GLU A 245 -2.14 -25.21 -7.96
CA GLU A 245 -3.01 -25.08 -9.13
C GLU A 245 -3.72 -23.73 -9.21
N ARG A 246 -3.48 -22.84 -8.24
CA ARG A 246 -4.02 -21.50 -8.21
C ARG A 246 -2.89 -20.48 -8.25
N PRO A 247 -2.43 -20.07 -9.45
CA PRO A 247 -1.44 -19.01 -9.62
C PRO A 247 -1.82 -17.70 -8.92
N SER A 248 -3.13 -17.44 -8.77
CA SER A 248 -3.64 -16.31 -7.99
C SER A 248 -3.12 -16.28 -6.54
N ASN A 249 -2.87 -17.44 -5.90
CA ASN A 249 -2.34 -17.47 -4.53
C ASN A 249 -0.99 -16.76 -4.39
N LYS A 250 -0.18 -16.72 -5.47
CA LYS A 250 1.08 -16.00 -5.50
C LYS A 250 0.85 -14.48 -5.54
N VAL A 251 -0.15 -14.05 -6.31
CA VAL A 251 -0.57 -12.65 -6.39
C VAL A 251 -1.15 -12.20 -5.05
N ASP A 252 -1.99 -13.04 -4.42
CA ASP A 252 -2.52 -12.79 -3.09
C ASP A 252 -1.36 -12.60 -2.10
N LEU A 253 -0.44 -13.57 -2.00
CA LEU A 253 0.68 -13.47 -1.07
C LEU A 253 1.63 -12.29 -1.36
N ALA A 254 1.65 -11.76 -2.59
CA ALA A 254 2.46 -10.60 -2.94
C ALA A 254 2.02 -9.31 -2.21
N TYR A 255 0.81 -9.25 -1.66
CA TYR A 255 0.44 -8.17 -0.72
C TYR A 255 1.37 -8.13 0.50
N LEU A 256 1.91 -9.28 0.92
CA LEU A 256 2.82 -9.35 2.05
C LEU A 256 4.16 -8.65 1.78
N TYR A 257 4.55 -8.44 0.52
CA TYR A 257 5.74 -7.66 0.17
C TYR A 257 5.66 -6.22 0.68
N TYR A 258 4.45 -5.71 0.89
CA TYR A 258 4.21 -4.35 1.33
C TYR A 258 3.92 -4.21 2.83
N LEU A 259 3.95 -5.31 3.61
CA LEU A 259 3.88 -5.18 5.07
C LEU A 259 4.92 -4.18 5.62
N PRO A 260 6.19 -4.14 5.15
CA PRO A 260 7.17 -3.18 5.66
C PRO A 260 6.73 -1.71 5.61
N PHE A 261 5.76 -1.39 4.75
CA PHE A 261 5.28 -0.04 4.47
C PHE A 261 3.88 0.23 5.04
N CYS A 262 3.53 -0.43 6.15
CA CYS A 262 2.24 -0.23 6.81
C CYS A 262 2.32 -0.46 8.33
N HIS A 263 1.33 0.09 9.04
CA HIS A 263 1.00 -0.25 10.43
C HIS A 263 -0.15 -1.26 10.50
N VAL A 264 -1.06 -1.22 9.53
CA VAL A 264 -2.27 -2.06 9.51
C VAL A 264 -2.40 -2.73 8.15
N PHE A 265 -2.60 -4.05 8.15
CA PHE A 265 -3.00 -4.81 6.96
C PHE A 265 -4.42 -5.35 7.15
N VAL A 266 -5.31 -4.99 6.23
CA VAL A 266 -6.70 -5.48 6.19
C VAL A 266 -6.88 -6.46 5.04
N SER A 267 -7.44 -7.63 5.33
CA SER A 267 -7.85 -8.56 4.27
C SER A 267 -9.07 -9.39 4.66
N GLY A 268 -9.91 -9.71 3.67
CA GLY A 268 -10.99 -10.68 3.77
C GLY A 268 -10.62 -12.09 3.30
N ASP A 269 -9.37 -12.29 2.86
CA ASP A 269 -8.90 -13.53 2.28
C ASP A 269 -8.38 -14.52 3.34
N ASN A 270 -8.72 -15.79 3.18
CA ASN A 270 -8.36 -16.86 4.12
C ASN A 270 -6.88 -17.24 4.06
N LEU A 271 -6.22 -17.09 2.91
CA LEU A 271 -4.77 -17.27 2.80
C LEU A 271 -4.08 -16.19 3.62
N HIS A 272 -4.46 -14.92 3.47
CA HIS A 272 -3.91 -13.83 4.29
C HIS A 272 -4.12 -14.04 5.79
N ALA A 273 -5.32 -14.48 6.20
CA ALA A 273 -5.59 -14.78 7.61
C ALA A 273 -4.67 -15.85 8.20
N ARG A 274 -4.18 -16.79 7.37
CA ARG A 274 -3.25 -17.85 7.78
C ARG A 274 -1.78 -17.47 7.66
N THR A 275 -1.43 -16.59 6.72
CA THR A 275 -0.02 -16.29 6.38
C THR A 275 0.46 -14.96 6.92
N ALA A 276 -0.35 -13.90 6.88
CA ALA A 276 0.07 -12.57 7.34
C ALA A 276 0.57 -12.55 8.79
N PRO A 277 -0.09 -13.22 9.78
CA PRO A 277 0.40 -13.25 11.16
C PRO A 277 1.82 -13.79 11.32
N LEU A 278 2.32 -14.60 10.38
CA LEU A 278 3.69 -15.14 10.41
C LEU A 278 4.75 -14.11 10.02
N PHE A 279 4.35 -13.04 9.31
CA PHE A 279 5.25 -11.99 8.80
C PHE A 279 5.01 -10.62 9.45
N ILE A 280 3.92 -10.45 10.19
CA ILE A 280 3.60 -9.23 10.94
C ILE A 280 4.60 -9.02 12.08
N ARG A 281 5.08 -7.79 12.22
CA ARG A 281 5.95 -7.36 13.31
C ARG A 281 5.16 -6.78 14.47
N GLU A 282 5.84 -6.54 15.59
CA GLU A 282 5.23 -6.01 16.82
C GLU A 282 4.50 -4.67 16.58
N ASN A 283 5.11 -3.78 15.79
CA ASN A 283 4.55 -2.48 15.40
C ASN A 283 3.50 -2.55 14.27
N GLN A 284 2.99 -3.74 13.96
CA GLN A 284 2.01 -3.95 12.90
C GLN A 284 0.80 -4.73 13.40
N THR A 285 -0.32 -4.61 12.69
CA THR A 285 -1.55 -5.34 13.02
C THR A 285 -2.21 -5.87 11.76
N PHE A 286 -2.45 -7.18 11.73
CA PHE A 286 -3.39 -7.77 10.78
C PHE A 286 -4.81 -7.71 11.37
N ILE A 287 -5.80 -7.30 10.57
CA ILE A 287 -7.20 -7.30 10.95
C ILE A 287 -8.05 -7.87 9.81
N THR A 288 -9.05 -8.69 10.15
CA THR A 288 -9.96 -9.23 9.15
C THR A 288 -10.84 -8.13 8.58
N ALA A 289 -11.19 -8.23 7.29
CA ALA A 289 -12.12 -7.29 6.65
C ALA A 289 -13.46 -7.22 7.39
N ARG A 290 -13.91 -8.34 7.98
CA ARG A 290 -15.14 -8.41 8.80
C ARG A 290 -15.04 -7.51 10.04
N ASP A 291 -13.99 -7.64 10.82
CA ASP A 291 -13.83 -6.88 12.07
C ASP A 291 -13.51 -5.41 11.80
N PHE A 292 -12.75 -5.14 10.74
CA PHE A 292 -12.48 -3.79 10.27
C PHE A 292 -13.78 -3.10 9.83
N LYS A 293 -14.57 -3.77 8.98
CA LYS A 293 -15.89 -3.28 8.56
C LYS A 293 -16.80 -3.02 9.75
N ALA A 294 -16.94 -3.96 10.68
CA ALA A 294 -17.80 -3.78 11.85
C ALA A 294 -17.43 -2.53 12.66
N GLY A 295 -16.13 -2.23 12.79
CA GLY A 295 -15.65 -1.00 13.42
C GLY A 295 -16.04 0.26 12.65
N LEU A 296 -15.89 0.27 11.32
CA LEU A 296 -16.32 1.39 10.47
C LEU A 296 -17.84 1.54 10.45
N THR A 297 -18.62 0.45 10.48
CA THR A 297 -20.08 0.49 10.56
C THR A 297 -20.53 1.18 11.84
N ALA A 298 -19.91 0.86 12.98
CA ALA A 298 -20.23 1.48 14.26
C ALA A 298 -19.92 3.00 14.25
N ILE A 299 -18.79 3.40 13.67
CA ILE A 299 -18.42 4.82 13.49
C ILE A 299 -19.42 5.52 12.55
N ASN A 300 -19.75 4.90 11.42
CA ASN A 300 -20.72 5.44 10.46
C ASN A 300 -22.10 5.65 11.10
N LYS A 301 -22.53 4.70 11.94
CA LYS A 301 -23.78 4.81 12.71
C LYS A 301 -23.71 5.94 13.74
N TYR A 302 -22.59 6.09 14.43
CA TYR A 302 -22.38 7.18 15.39
C TYR A 302 -22.55 8.56 14.71
N PHE A 303 -21.86 8.79 13.60
CA PHE A 303 -21.89 10.09 12.92
C PHE A 303 -23.22 10.41 12.22
N THR A 304 -24.09 9.42 12.03
CA THR A 304 -25.45 9.65 11.48
C THR A 304 -26.23 10.67 12.31
N LYS A 305 -25.96 10.75 13.62
CA LYS A 305 -26.59 11.72 14.54
C LYS A 305 -26.14 13.16 14.30
N TYR A 306 -25.05 13.37 13.57
CA TYR A 306 -24.42 14.66 13.32
C TYR A 306 -24.42 15.04 11.83
N SER A 307 -25.30 14.41 11.03
CA SER A 307 -25.32 14.57 9.56
C SER A 307 -25.48 16.02 9.11
N GLU A 308 -26.31 16.82 9.79
CA GLU A 308 -26.52 18.23 9.46
C GLU A 308 -25.25 19.07 9.68
N GLN A 309 -24.55 18.84 10.80
CA GLN A 309 -23.32 19.54 11.15
C GLN A 309 -22.18 19.16 10.19
N ILE A 310 -22.09 17.87 9.83
CA ILE A 310 -21.14 17.38 8.85
C ILE A 310 -21.46 17.96 7.46
N ALA A 311 -22.72 18.10 7.08
CA ALA A 311 -23.10 18.70 5.81
C ALA A 311 -22.70 20.19 5.71
N GLU A 312 -22.59 20.89 6.85
CA GLU A 312 -22.13 22.28 6.89
C GLU A 312 -20.60 22.39 6.95
N ILE A 313 -19.96 21.61 7.83
CA ILE A 313 -18.54 21.76 8.18
C ILE A 313 -17.62 20.86 7.33
N GLY A 314 -18.13 19.75 6.81
CA GLY A 314 -17.37 18.70 6.13
C GLY A 314 -16.75 17.68 7.11
N VAL A 315 -16.66 16.42 6.66
CA VAL A 315 -16.10 15.30 7.44
C VAL A 315 -14.68 15.59 7.92
N MET A 316 -13.81 16.09 7.03
CA MET A 316 -12.37 16.27 7.33
C MET A 316 -12.12 17.14 8.57
N LYS A 317 -12.96 18.15 8.78
CA LYS A 317 -12.84 19.08 9.91
C LYS A 317 -13.67 18.64 11.10
N PHE A 318 -14.90 18.17 10.88
CA PHE A 318 -15.78 17.77 11.97
C PHE A 318 -15.30 16.51 12.69
N ALA A 319 -14.77 15.55 11.93
CA ALA A 319 -14.41 14.22 12.42
C ALA A 319 -12.92 13.96 12.26
N ALA A 320 -12.06 14.87 12.72
CA ALA A 320 -10.61 14.74 12.58
C ALA A 320 -10.01 13.49 13.29
N TYR A 321 -10.72 12.95 14.28
CA TYR A 321 -10.33 11.77 15.06
C TYR A 321 -11.51 10.80 15.20
N PRO A 322 -11.24 9.50 15.44
CA PRO A 322 -12.29 8.57 15.81
C PRO A 322 -13.06 9.07 17.06
N PRO A 323 -14.38 8.86 17.13
CA PRO A 323 -15.21 9.36 18.23
C PRO A 323 -14.89 8.65 19.55
N VAL A 324 -14.46 9.40 20.56
CA VAL A 324 -13.99 8.86 21.86
C VAL A 324 -15.09 8.20 22.68
N GLU A 325 -16.36 8.46 22.38
CA GLU A 325 -17.53 7.93 23.11
C GLU A 325 -17.88 6.48 22.75
N ILE A 326 -17.26 5.93 21.71
CA ILE A 326 -17.42 4.52 21.35
C ILE A 326 -16.07 3.81 21.36
N ASP A 327 -16.12 2.48 21.47
CA ASP A 327 -14.93 1.64 21.38
C ASP A 327 -15.15 0.53 20.35
N THR A 328 -14.23 0.42 19.40
CA THR A 328 -14.33 -0.48 18.25
C THR A 328 -12.95 -1.00 17.86
N SER A 329 -12.89 -1.93 16.90
CA SER A 329 -11.62 -2.38 16.31
C SER A 329 -10.75 -1.22 15.80
N ILE A 330 -11.35 -0.16 15.25
CA ILE A 330 -10.64 1.03 14.76
C ILE A 330 -9.96 1.78 15.91
N HIS A 331 -10.62 1.90 17.06
CA HIS A 331 -10.07 2.54 18.26
C HIS A 331 -8.85 1.78 18.77
N LYS A 332 -8.91 0.44 18.80
CA LYS A 332 -7.77 -0.41 19.18
C LYS A 332 -6.57 -0.23 18.24
N LEU A 333 -6.80 -0.05 16.94
CA LEU A 333 -5.74 0.25 15.98
C LEU A 333 -5.11 1.61 16.27
N TRP A 334 -5.92 2.63 16.55
CA TRP A 334 -5.45 3.96 16.91
C TRP A 334 -4.73 4.00 18.26
N ASP A 335 -5.21 3.27 19.27
CA ASP A 335 -4.56 3.16 20.58
C ASP A 335 -3.17 2.54 20.46
N LYS A 336 -3.01 1.53 19.59
CA LYS A 336 -1.71 0.89 19.33
C LYS A 336 -0.76 1.78 18.53
N HIS A 337 -1.23 2.37 17.44
CA HIS A 337 -0.37 3.00 16.44
C HIS A 337 -0.29 4.52 16.55
N CYS A 338 -1.13 5.13 17.38
CA CYS A 338 -1.20 6.58 17.61
C CYS A 338 -1.46 6.88 19.10
N PRO A 339 -0.65 6.42 20.06
CA PRO A 339 -0.99 6.34 21.50
C PRO A 339 -1.44 7.65 22.16
N SER A 340 -1.09 8.82 21.61
CA SER A 340 -1.51 10.13 22.13
C SER A 340 -2.83 10.66 21.54
N TRP A 341 -3.48 9.92 20.63
CA TRP A 341 -4.59 10.43 19.83
C TRP A 341 -5.81 10.86 20.65
N ARG A 342 -6.13 10.14 21.74
CA ARG A 342 -7.28 10.48 22.62
C ARG A 342 -7.13 11.85 23.26
N LYS A 343 -5.92 12.17 23.75
CA LYS A 343 -5.60 13.50 24.30
C LYS A 343 -5.73 14.59 23.24
N SER A 344 -5.27 14.32 22.01
CA SER A 344 -5.44 15.25 20.89
C SER A 344 -6.91 15.46 20.52
N ALA A 345 -7.71 14.39 20.55
CA ALA A 345 -9.14 14.45 20.24
C ALA A 345 -9.92 15.29 21.27
N GLU A 346 -9.62 15.16 22.56
CA GLU A 346 -10.24 15.97 23.62
C GLU A 346 -9.98 17.48 23.46
N ASN A 347 -8.79 17.83 22.97
CA ASN A 347 -8.39 19.21 22.70
C ASN A 347 -8.98 19.76 21.38
N CYS A 348 -9.30 18.89 20.42
CA CYS A 348 -9.94 19.23 19.16
C CYS A 348 -11.47 19.18 19.29
N LYS A 349 -12.08 20.06 20.08
CA LYS A 349 -13.53 20.28 19.99
C LYS A 349 -13.82 21.08 18.70
N PRO A 350 -14.83 20.69 17.89
CA PRO A 350 -15.16 21.44 16.69
C PRO A 350 -15.58 22.86 17.09
N GLU A 351 -14.71 23.84 16.84
CA GLU A 351 -15.08 25.25 16.98
C GLU A 351 -16.26 25.53 16.05
N LYS A 352 -17.37 25.98 16.64
CA LYS A 352 -18.56 26.41 15.92
C LYS A 352 -18.15 27.55 14.98
N SER A 353 -18.28 27.31 13.68
CA SER A 353 -18.10 28.27 12.59
C SER A 353 -16.77 29.04 12.59
N ILE A 354 -15.76 28.48 11.91
CA ILE A 354 -14.81 29.34 11.20
C ILE A 354 -15.16 29.20 9.73
N VAL A 355 -15.81 30.23 9.19
CA VAL A 355 -15.84 30.48 7.74
C VAL A 355 -14.37 30.52 7.32
N LEU A 356 -13.93 29.49 6.60
CA LEU A 356 -12.60 29.48 6.00
C LEU A 356 -12.60 30.59 4.96
N LYS A 357 -12.16 31.80 5.35
CA LYS A 357 -11.56 32.67 4.36
C LYS A 357 -10.27 31.98 3.96
N PRO A 358 -10.10 31.58 2.69
CA PRO A 358 -8.80 31.10 2.26
C PRO A 358 -7.79 32.17 2.64
N ASP A 359 -6.75 31.79 3.39
CA ASP A 359 -5.65 32.69 3.61
C ASP A 359 -5.03 32.95 2.24
N SER A 360 -5.42 34.08 1.65
CA SER A 360 -5.03 34.45 0.29
C SER A 360 -3.50 34.56 0.16
N LEU A 361 -2.78 34.79 1.26
CA LEU A 361 -1.32 34.76 1.28
C LEU A 361 -0.81 33.32 1.21
N LEU A 362 -1.39 32.40 1.98
CA LEU A 362 -1.02 30.99 1.94
C LEU A 362 -1.31 30.34 0.58
N LEU A 363 -2.47 30.61 -0.03
CA LEU A 363 -2.78 30.12 -1.39
C LEU A 363 -1.83 30.70 -2.43
N LYS A 364 -1.53 32.00 -2.38
CA LYS A 364 -0.55 32.61 -3.27
C LYS A 364 0.82 31.98 -3.09
N HIS A 365 1.25 31.77 -1.85
CA HIS A 365 2.53 31.14 -1.56
C HIS A 365 2.61 29.71 -2.11
N LEU A 366 1.56 28.89 -1.91
CA LEU A 366 1.51 27.53 -2.47
C LEU A 366 1.54 27.54 -4.00
N ASN A 367 0.78 28.41 -4.65
CA ASN A 367 0.80 28.53 -6.12
C ASN A 367 2.17 29.02 -6.63
N GLU A 368 2.81 29.96 -5.93
CA GLU A 368 4.15 30.43 -6.29
C GLU A 368 5.22 29.34 -6.13
N LEU A 369 5.17 28.58 -5.04
CA LEU A 369 6.02 27.41 -4.87
C LEU A 369 5.80 26.40 -5.99
N GLU A 370 4.56 26.20 -6.41
CA GLU A 370 4.27 25.26 -7.48
C GLU A 370 4.79 25.72 -8.85
N GLU A 371 4.42 26.94 -9.27
CA GLU A 371 4.65 27.45 -10.62
C GLU A 371 6.09 27.92 -10.84
N LYS A 372 6.74 28.45 -9.80
CA LYS A 372 8.05 29.11 -9.92
C LYS A 372 9.23 28.25 -9.46
N SER A 373 8.99 27.08 -8.87
CA SER A 373 10.09 26.19 -8.45
C SER A 373 10.68 25.45 -9.64
N ILE A 374 12.01 25.41 -9.70
CA ILE A 374 12.78 24.78 -10.78
C ILE A 374 13.31 23.41 -10.34
N GLU A 375 13.32 22.46 -11.27
CA GLU A 375 13.89 21.14 -11.03
C GLU A 375 15.41 21.23 -10.83
N VAL A 376 15.92 20.46 -9.87
CA VAL A 376 17.33 20.37 -9.51
C VAL A 376 17.75 18.91 -9.32
N ASP A 377 19.06 18.62 -9.29
CA ASP A 377 19.55 17.25 -9.09
C ASP A 377 19.05 16.70 -7.74
N SER A 378 18.45 15.52 -7.75
CA SER A 378 17.92 14.87 -6.55
C SER A 378 18.99 14.51 -5.52
N ARG A 379 20.26 14.40 -5.94
CA ARG A 379 21.42 14.16 -5.06
C ARG A 379 21.71 15.31 -4.09
N ILE A 380 21.02 16.45 -4.20
CA ILE A 380 21.11 17.55 -3.23
C ILE A 380 20.54 17.13 -1.87
N LEU A 381 19.59 16.20 -1.85
CA LEU A 381 19.04 15.64 -0.62
C LEU A 381 19.69 14.28 -0.37
N GLU A 382 20.27 14.08 0.82
CA GLU A 382 20.73 12.74 1.23
C GLU A 382 19.54 11.87 1.64
N ASN A 383 18.51 12.49 2.23
CA ASN A 383 17.24 11.85 2.59
C ASN A 383 16.05 12.80 2.34
N MET A 384 14.82 12.25 2.28
CA MET A 384 13.62 13.08 2.10
C MET A 384 13.24 13.91 3.33
N ASP A 385 13.74 13.54 4.52
CA ASP A 385 13.46 14.26 5.78
C ASP A 385 14.22 15.61 5.84
N GLU A 386 15.23 15.82 4.99
CA GLU A 386 15.94 17.08 4.77
C GLU A 386 15.20 18.08 3.88
N ALA A 387 14.14 17.65 3.20
CA ALA A 387 13.35 18.55 2.36
C ALA A 387 12.65 19.62 3.23
N ASP A 388 12.79 20.89 2.86
CA ASP A 388 12.14 22.01 3.53
C ASP A 388 10.60 21.96 3.40
N HIS A 389 10.11 21.33 2.33
CA HIS A 389 8.68 21.19 2.06
C HIS A 389 8.38 20.01 1.13
N LEU A 390 7.16 19.48 1.24
CA LEU A 390 6.60 18.45 0.37
C LEU A 390 5.29 18.97 -0.24
N ILE A 391 5.18 18.93 -1.57
CA ILE A 391 3.96 19.26 -2.30
C ILE A 391 3.39 17.99 -2.91
N VAL A 392 2.18 17.63 -2.48
CA VAL A 392 1.38 16.53 -3.02
C VAL A 392 0.03 17.07 -3.47
N LYS A 393 -0.40 16.65 -4.65
CA LYS A 393 -1.70 17.04 -5.21
C LYS A 393 -2.64 15.85 -5.27
N HIS A 394 -3.85 16.04 -4.75
CA HIS A 394 -4.92 15.06 -4.88
C HIS A 394 -6.24 15.77 -5.20
N MET A 395 -7.04 15.13 -6.05
CA MET A 395 -8.43 15.53 -6.24
C MET A 395 -9.25 15.09 -5.02
N VAL A 396 -10.03 16.00 -4.44
CA VAL A 396 -10.89 15.71 -3.29
C VAL A 396 -12.34 15.92 -3.70
N PRO A 397 -13.18 14.88 -3.67
CA PRO A 397 -14.59 15.04 -4.00
C PRO A 397 -15.29 15.87 -2.92
N VAL A 398 -16.21 16.75 -3.32
CA VAL A 398 -17.02 17.50 -2.33
C VAL A 398 -17.90 16.56 -1.50
N GLN A 399 -18.40 15.49 -2.11
CA GLN A 399 -19.27 14.51 -1.48
C GLN A 399 -18.87 13.07 -1.85
N LYS A 400 -18.95 12.15 -0.89
CA LYS A 400 -18.76 10.71 -1.11
C LYS A 400 -19.81 9.93 -0.33
N GLY A 401 -20.64 9.17 -1.05
CA GLY A 401 -21.85 8.57 -0.47
C GLY A 401 -22.80 9.64 0.07
N ARG A 402 -23.29 9.46 1.29
CA ARG A 402 -24.14 10.46 1.96
C ARG A 402 -23.35 11.60 2.63
N TRP A 403 -22.03 11.51 2.67
CA TRP A 403 -21.20 12.40 3.48
C TRP A 403 -20.59 13.52 2.65
N ARG A 404 -20.78 14.77 3.11
CA ARG A 404 -20.04 15.92 2.59
C ARG A 404 -18.62 15.91 3.16
N ILE A 405 -17.61 15.84 2.30
CA ILE A 405 -16.20 15.75 2.69
C ILE A 405 -15.64 17.14 2.97
N LEU A 406 -15.97 18.10 2.09
CA LEU A 406 -15.53 19.49 2.17
C LEU A 406 -16.62 20.40 2.78
N PRO A 407 -16.25 21.53 3.40
CA PRO A 407 -17.21 22.50 3.92
C PRO A 407 -18.21 22.99 2.86
N LYS A 408 -19.39 23.42 3.31
CA LYS A 408 -20.39 24.05 2.45
C LYS A 408 -19.83 25.33 1.81
N GLY A 409 -20.12 25.56 0.52
CA GLY A 409 -19.60 26.69 -0.26
C GLY A 409 -18.35 26.37 -1.08
N ILE A 410 -17.76 25.18 -0.90
CA ILE A 410 -16.85 24.57 -1.89
C ILE A 410 -17.71 23.60 -2.71
N GLU A 411 -17.92 23.92 -3.98
CA GLU A 411 -18.62 23.07 -4.93
C GLU A 411 -17.62 22.45 -5.91
N ASP A 412 -17.98 21.31 -6.50
CA ASP A 412 -17.16 20.69 -7.54
C ASP A 412 -17.04 21.69 -8.69
N LYS A 413 -15.81 22.06 -9.03
CA LYS A 413 -15.56 22.77 -10.28
C LYS A 413 -15.59 21.73 -11.39
N GLU A 414 -16.53 21.88 -12.33
CA GLU A 414 -16.61 21.07 -13.54
C GLU A 414 -15.29 21.05 -14.33
#